data_AF-A0A948PW22-F1
#
_entry.id   AF-A0A948PW22-F1
#
_cell.length_a   1.000
_cell.length_b   1.000
_cell.length_c   1.000
_cell.angle_alpha   90.00
_cell.angle_beta   90.00
_cell.angle_gamma   90.00
#
_symmetry.space_group_name_H-M   'P 1'
#
loop_
_entity.id
_entity.type
_entity.pdbx_description
1 polymer ?
#
loop_
_entity_poly.entity_id
_entity_poly.type
_entity_poly.pdbx_seq_one_letter_code
_entity_poly.pdbx_strand_id
1 'polypeptide(L)'
;MKLIIRYQKKGPLRFVSHLDTERLWRRVVRRALLPVAISAGFSPKEKIEMGYPLPVGVESEGEDLILEMLDPLPIPGVAERLTAALPEGIPLVSALPYLEKGSLFHRTSGLSYRVEGLSQDKIVTLAVENGRSPKLWEYLSREFNLPPEEVKLLKVTRIGIQYKDYG
;
A
#
# COMPACT_ATOMS: atom_id res chain seq x y z
N MET A 1 20.37 0.12 -0.75
CA MET A 1 19.45 -0.78 -1.50
C MET A 1 18.01 -0.35 -1.25
N LYS A 2 17.08 -0.58 -2.17
CA LYS A 2 15.63 -0.36 -1.93
C LYS A 2 14.88 -1.68 -1.96
N LEU A 3 13.89 -1.83 -1.09
CA LEU A 3 12.95 -2.95 -1.09
C LEU A 3 11.55 -2.43 -1.39
N ILE A 4 10.83 -3.10 -2.29
CA ILE A 4 9.39 -2.91 -2.44
C ILE A 4 8.66 -3.92 -1.58
N ILE A 5 7.77 -3.41 -0.74
CA ILE A 5 6.95 -4.20 0.17
C ILE A 5 5.51 -4.08 -0.33
N ARG A 6 4.88 -5.23 -0.58
CA ARG A 6 3.44 -5.32 -0.81
C ARG A 6 2.76 -5.88 0.42
N TYR A 7 1.67 -5.25 0.82
CA TYR A 7 0.86 -5.65 1.96
C TYR A 7 -0.62 -5.46 1.67
N GLN A 8 -1.47 -6.07 2.49
CA GLN A 8 -2.92 -5.87 2.42
C GLN A 8 -3.38 -5.02 3.60
N LYS A 9 -4.55 -4.41 3.50
CA LYS A 9 -5.16 -3.66 4.61
C LYS A 9 -6.61 -4.06 4.74
N LYS A 10 -6.92 -4.80 5.80
CA LYS A 10 -8.17 -5.56 5.97
C LYS A 10 -8.81 -5.30 7.34
N GLY A 11 -10.08 -5.63 7.44
CA GLY A 11 -10.87 -5.57 8.66
C GLY A 11 -10.93 -4.15 9.24
N PRO A 12 -10.93 -4.01 10.58
CA PRO A 12 -11.02 -2.70 11.24
C PRO A 12 -9.91 -1.72 10.84
N LEU A 13 -8.74 -2.20 10.38
CA LEU A 13 -7.64 -1.32 9.99
C LEU A 13 -7.94 -0.52 8.72
N ARG A 14 -8.97 -0.86 7.93
CA ARG A 14 -9.45 -0.02 6.81
C ARG A 14 -9.82 1.41 7.22
N PHE A 15 -10.13 1.64 8.50
CA PHE A 15 -10.46 2.96 9.03
C PHE A 15 -9.24 3.79 9.46
N VAL A 16 -8.04 3.21 9.44
CA VAL A 16 -6.79 3.92 9.78
C VAL A 16 -6.41 4.86 8.63
N SER A 17 -6.07 6.12 8.94
CA SER A 17 -5.67 7.11 7.94
C SER A 17 -4.36 6.74 7.22
N HIS A 18 -4.07 7.40 6.10
CA HIS A 18 -2.79 7.21 5.40
C HIS A 18 -1.58 7.57 6.28
N LEU A 19 -1.63 8.71 6.99
CA LEU A 19 -0.55 9.16 7.86
C LEU A 19 -0.33 8.22 9.05
N ASP A 20 -1.41 7.67 9.61
CA ASP A 20 -1.30 6.69 10.69
C ASP A 20 -0.80 5.33 10.18
N THR A 21 -1.11 4.96 8.93
CA THR A 21 -0.53 3.79 8.26
C THR A 21 0.98 3.99 8.05
N GLU A 22 1.42 5.17 7.64
CA GLU A 22 2.84 5.52 7.52
C GLU A 22 3.56 5.46 8.88
N ARG A 23 2.92 5.96 9.95
CA ARG A 23 3.42 5.84 11.34
C ARG A 23 3.47 4.38 11.82
N LEU A 24 2.48 3.57 11.47
CA LEU A 24 2.47 2.13 11.75
C LEU A 24 3.67 1.47 11.11
N TRP A 25 3.93 1.73 9.82
CA TRP A 25 5.07 1.14 9.12
C TRP A 25 6.41 1.53 9.73
N ARG A 26 6.56 2.78 10.20
CA ARG A 26 7.74 3.19 10.98
C ARG A 26 7.92 2.36 12.26
N ARG A 27 6.84 2.05 12.98
CA ARG A 27 6.91 1.18 14.17
C ARG A 27 7.24 -0.26 13.78
N VAL A 28 6.66 -0.76 12.69
CA VAL A 28 6.90 -2.12 12.17
C VAL A 28 8.36 -2.30 11.81
N VAL A 29 8.97 -1.40 11.03
CA VAL A 29 10.38 -1.56 10.64
C VAL A 29 11.33 -1.51 11.85
N ARG A 30 11.00 -0.69 12.87
CA ARG A 30 11.74 -0.68 14.15
C ARG A 30 11.58 -1.98 14.93
N ARG A 31 10.36 -2.50 15.05
CA ARG A 31 10.08 -3.79 15.74
C ARG A 31 10.69 -4.98 15.02
N ALA A 32 10.67 -4.94 13.69
CA ALA A 32 11.33 -5.90 12.83
C ALA A 32 12.85 -5.72 12.84
N LEU A 33 13.41 -4.74 13.57
CA LEU A 33 14.84 -4.46 13.66
C LEU A 33 15.50 -4.34 12.27
N LEU A 34 14.79 -3.73 11.32
CA LEU A 34 15.29 -3.50 9.97
C LEU A 34 16.17 -2.24 9.93
N PRO A 35 17.37 -2.31 9.32
CA PRO A 35 18.27 -1.17 9.17
C PRO A 35 17.78 -0.24 8.04
N VAL A 36 16.63 0.39 8.24
CA VAL A 36 16.08 1.39 7.31
C VAL A 36 16.84 2.70 7.47
N ALA A 37 17.24 3.30 6.35
CA ALA A 37 17.91 4.59 6.32
C ALA A 37 17.04 5.68 6.96
N ILE A 38 17.69 6.66 7.58
CA ILE A 38 17.02 7.76 8.28
C ILE A 38 17.22 9.06 7.48
N SER A 39 16.20 9.92 7.43
CA SER A 39 16.28 11.23 6.78
C SER A 39 17.18 12.21 7.56
N ALA A 40 18.00 13.01 6.86
CA ALA A 40 18.96 13.94 7.46
C ALA A 40 18.39 15.31 7.91
N GLY A 41 17.12 15.39 8.32
CA GLY A 41 16.45 16.64 8.70
C GLY A 41 16.26 16.85 10.21
N PHE A 42 15.66 17.97 10.60
CA PHE A 42 15.35 18.32 12.01
C PHE A 42 14.42 17.33 12.73
N SER A 43 13.72 16.47 11.99
CA SER A 43 12.96 15.35 12.54
C SER A 43 13.31 14.07 11.78
N PRO A 44 14.43 13.41 12.15
CA PRO A 44 14.90 12.21 11.50
C PRO A 44 13.83 11.12 11.56
N LYS A 45 13.46 10.57 10.41
CA LYS A 45 12.48 9.50 10.28
C LYS A 45 12.97 8.44 9.31
N GLU A 46 12.51 7.22 9.48
CA GLU A 46 12.79 6.14 8.55
C GLU A 46 12.32 6.54 7.15
N LYS A 47 13.18 6.31 6.16
CA LYS A 47 12.92 6.57 4.75
C LYS A 47 11.99 5.50 4.18
N ILE A 48 10.70 5.81 4.29
CA ILE A 48 9.58 5.04 3.75
C ILE A 48 8.89 5.90 2.71
N GLU A 49 8.75 5.37 1.50
CA GLU A 49 7.97 5.98 0.43
C GLU A 49 6.68 5.16 0.27
N MET A 50 5.53 5.77 0.59
CA MET A 50 4.23 5.12 0.45
C MET A 50 3.71 5.24 -0.99
N GLY A 51 2.98 4.24 -1.47
CA GLY A 51 2.20 4.33 -2.70
C GLY A 51 0.96 5.22 -2.58
N TYR A 52 0.07 5.15 -3.57
CA TYR A 52 -1.17 5.92 -3.57
C TYR A 52 -2.02 5.63 -2.33
N PRO A 53 -2.54 6.67 -1.65
CA PRO A 53 -3.29 6.48 -0.42
C PRO A 53 -4.53 5.62 -0.64
N LEU A 54 -4.79 4.71 0.30
CA LEU A 54 -6.06 3.99 0.41
C LEU A 54 -7.10 4.90 1.08
N PRO A 55 -8.28 5.13 0.47
CA PRO A 55 -9.36 5.86 1.12
C PRO A 55 -9.79 5.18 2.42
N VAL A 56 -10.15 5.98 3.42
CA VAL A 56 -10.67 5.48 4.70
C VAL A 56 -11.96 4.68 4.45
N GLY A 57 -12.08 3.52 5.10
CA GLY A 57 -13.24 2.63 4.95
C GLY A 57 -13.09 1.58 3.84
N VAL A 58 -12.03 1.67 3.04
CA VAL A 58 -11.77 0.75 1.92
C VAL A 58 -10.73 -0.29 2.34
N GLU A 59 -11.00 -1.58 2.08
CA GLU A 59 -9.99 -2.63 2.22
C GLU A 59 -9.10 -2.67 0.98
N SER A 60 -7.87 -3.18 1.09
CA SER A 60 -6.99 -3.37 -0.06
C SER A 60 -6.34 -4.75 -0.03
N GLU A 61 -6.29 -5.41 -1.19
CA GLU A 61 -5.54 -6.66 -1.37
C GLU A 61 -4.06 -6.43 -1.71
N GLY A 62 -3.67 -5.17 -1.99
CA GLY A 62 -2.31 -4.85 -2.43
C GLY A 62 -2.04 -3.36 -2.40
N GLU A 63 -1.36 -2.93 -1.34
CA GLU A 63 -0.73 -1.63 -1.21
C GLU A 63 0.79 -1.81 -1.25
N ASP A 64 1.48 -0.86 -1.87
CA ASP A 64 2.92 -0.91 -2.03
C ASP A 64 3.59 0.25 -1.27
N LEU A 65 4.77 -0.04 -0.71
CA LEU A 65 5.69 0.96 -0.19
C LEU A 65 7.12 0.58 -0.54
N ILE A 66 8.01 1.56 -0.53
CA ILE A 66 9.46 1.35 -0.68
C ILE A 66 10.15 1.66 0.65
N LEU A 67 11.00 0.74 1.08
CA LEU A 67 11.96 0.94 2.16
C LEU A 67 13.34 1.23 1.57
N GLU A 68 13.97 2.33 1.99
CA GLU A 68 15.38 2.58 1.70
C GLU A 68 16.24 1.98 2.82
N MET A 69 17.04 0.97 2.50
CA MET A 69 17.87 0.26 3.47
C MET A 69 19.26 0.90 3.54
N LEU A 70 19.83 0.96 4.74
CA LEU A 70 21.29 1.13 4.92
C LEU A 70 22.01 -0.01 4.19
N ASP A 71 23.25 0.23 3.74
CA ASP A 71 24.11 -0.57 2.85
C ASP A 71 23.99 -2.12 2.91
N PRO A 72 24.31 -2.82 1.80
CA PRO A 72 23.61 -4.01 1.36
C PRO A 72 23.90 -5.22 2.26
N LEU A 73 22.97 -5.53 3.14
CA LEU A 73 22.83 -6.87 3.69
C LEU A 73 21.64 -7.53 2.99
N PRO A 74 21.80 -8.69 2.33
CA PRO A 74 20.69 -9.62 2.23
C PRO A 74 20.37 -9.99 3.68
N ILE A 75 19.40 -9.33 4.27
CA ILE A 75 18.94 -9.69 5.62
C ILE A 75 18.14 -10.96 5.42
N PRO A 76 18.64 -12.13 5.83
CA PRO A 76 17.84 -13.33 5.78
C PRO A 76 16.60 -13.08 6.65
N GLY A 77 15.44 -13.47 6.15
CA GLY A 77 14.25 -13.35 6.97
C GLY A 77 13.55 -11.99 6.95
N VAL A 78 13.78 -11.08 5.98
CA VAL A 78 13.06 -9.78 5.95
C VAL A 78 11.55 -10.00 5.99
N ALA A 79 11.03 -10.89 5.15
CA ALA A 79 9.60 -11.16 5.05
C ALA A 79 9.06 -11.75 6.36
N GLU A 80 9.80 -12.65 7.00
CA GLU A 80 9.48 -13.31 8.25
C GLU A 80 9.45 -12.32 9.41
N ARG A 81 10.46 -11.44 9.49
CA ARG A 81 10.56 -10.39 10.52
C ARG A 81 9.49 -9.33 10.36
N LEU A 82 9.18 -8.94 9.12
CA LEU A 82 8.06 -8.05 8.82
C LEU A 82 6.74 -8.70 9.22
N THR A 83 6.49 -9.93 8.78
CA THR A 83 5.28 -10.69 9.11
C THR A 83 5.08 -10.80 10.63
N ALA A 84 6.14 -11.10 11.39
CA ALA A 84 6.09 -11.19 12.85
C ALA A 84 5.86 -9.83 13.55
N ALA A 85 6.26 -8.71 12.93
CA ALA A 85 6.11 -7.37 13.49
C ALA A 85 4.79 -6.68 13.08
N LEU A 86 4.17 -7.13 11.99
CA LEU A 86 2.93 -6.58 11.47
C LEU A 86 1.73 -6.96 12.35
N PRO A 87 0.81 -6.01 12.60
CA PRO A 87 -0.42 -6.32 13.31
C PRO A 87 -1.38 -7.12 12.44
N GLU A 88 -2.34 -7.79 13.07
CA GLU A 88 -3.50 -8.35 12.40
C GLU A 88 -4.20 -7.29 11.53
N GLY A 89 -4.64 -7.68 10.33
CA GLY A 89 -5.24 -6.78 9.36
C GLY A 89 -4.25 -6.06 8.43
N ILE A 90 -2.93 -6.20 8.63
CA ILE A 90 -1.89 -5.79 7.66
C ILE A 90 -1.02 -6.99 7.22
N PRO A 91 -1.58 -8.03 6.60
CA PRO A 91 -0.77 -9.16 6.18
C PRO A 91 0.24 -8.75 5.10
N LEU A 92 1.45 -9.29 5.21
CA LEU A 92 2.49 -9.13 4.21
C LEU A 92 2.15 -9.99 2.98
N VAL A 93 2.32 -9.44 1.78
CA VAL A 93 2.20 -10.18 0.51
C VAL A 93 3.58 -10.52 -0.03
N SER A 94 4.49 -9.53 -0.10
CA SER A 94 5.84 -9.75 -0.61
C SER A 94 6.82 -8.68 -0.12
N ALA A 95 8.10 -9.05 -0.04
CA ALA A 95 9.20 -8.11 0.17
C ALA A 95 10.31 -8.44 -0.84
N LEU A 96 10.49 -7.57 -1.84
CA LEU A 96 11.37 -7.84 -2.99
C LEU A 96 12.37 -6.69 -3.21
N PRO A 97 13.52 -6.94 -3.84
CA PRO A 97 14.40 -5.86 -4.30
C PRO A 97 13.67 -4.91 -5.25
N TYR A 98 13.79 -3.60 -5.02
CA TYR A 98 13.32 -2.58 -5.94
C TYR A 98 14.51 -2.07 -6.76
N LEU A 99 14.58 -2.54 -8.01
CA LEU A 99 15.71 -2.28 -8.93
C LEU A 99 15.46 -1.09 -9.88
N GLU A 100 14.28 -0.51 -9.79
CA GLU A 100 13.80 0.51 -10.72
C GLU A 100 14.16 1.93 -10.27
N LYS A 101 14.16 2.86 -11.23
CA LYS A 101 14.28 4.31 -10.96
C LYS A 101 12.89 4.96 -10.90
N GLY A 102 12.76 6.00 -10.08
CA GLY A 102 11.51 6.77 -9.94
C GLY A 102 10.63 6.34 -8.75
N SER A 103 9.64 7.18 -8.46
CA SER A 103 8.70 7.00 -7.34
C SER A 103 7.59 6.00 -7.68
N LEU A 104 6.97 5.43 -6.65
CA LEU A 104 5.77 4.58 -6.79
C LEU A 104 4.63 5.31 -7.52
N PHE A 105 4.53 6.62 -7.35
CA PHE A 105 3.51 7.45 -7.98
C PHE A 105 3.60 7.43 -9.52
N HIS A 106 4.82 7.55 -10.06
CA HIS A 106 5.05 7.51 -11.50
C HIS A 106 4.89 6.11 -12.11
N ARG A 107 4.97 5.06 -11.28
CA ARG A 107 4.93 3.66 -11.70
C ARG A 107 3.54 3.02 -11.63
N THR A 108 2.60 3.66 -10.94
CA THR A 108 1.23 3.15 -10.84
C THR A 108 0.45 3.57 -12.09
N SER A 109 0.04 2.59 -12.91
CA SER A 109 -0.70 2.84 -14.15
C SER A 109 -2.21 2.97 -13.93
N GLY A 110 -2.72 2.51 -12.80
CA GLY A 110 -4.14 2.66 -12.46
C GLY A 110 -4.51 2.06 -11.11
N LEU A 111 -5.71 2.41 -10.64
CA LEU A 111 -6.29 1.89 -9.42
C LEU A 111 -7.64 1.24 -9.75
N SER A 112 -7.79 -0.04 -9.42
CA SER A 112 -9.07 -0.74 -9.56
C SER A 112 -9.75 -0.84 -8.21
N TYR A 113 -11.06 -0.75 -8.19
CA TYR A 113 -11.92 -0.91 -7.03
C TYR A 113 -13.00 -1.94 -7.37
N ARG A 114 -13.15 -2.96 -6.54
CA ARG A 114 -14.27 -3.89 -6.59
C ARG A 114 -15.29 -3.47 -5.55
N VAL A 115 -16.54 -3.37 -5.98
CA VAL A 115 -17.71 -3.05 -5.15
C VAL A 115 -18.48 -4.34 -4.95
N GLU A 116 -18.54 -4.80 -3.70
CA GLU A 116 -19.25 -6.02 -3.29
C GLU A 116 -20.51 -5.64 -2.49
N GLY A 117 -21.55 -6.48 -2.52
CA GLY A 117 -22.80 -6.27 -1.77
C GLY A 117 -23.98 -5.73 -2.59
N LEU A 118 -23.81 -5.61 -3.91
CA LEU A 118 -24.89 -5.31 -4.85
C LEU A 118 -25.55 -6.61 -5.35
N SER A 119 -26.69 -6.50 -6.03
CA SER A 119 -27.32 -7.65 -6.71
C SER A 119 -26.38 -8.37 -7.69
N GLN A 120 -25.34 -7.67 -8.18
CA GLN A 120 -24.19 -8.22 -8.90
C GLN A 120 -22.92 -7.43 -8.54
N ASP A 121 -21.80 -8.11 -8.30
CA ASP A 121 -20.50 -7.48 -8.07
C ASP A 121 -20.11 -6.57 -9.25
N LYS A 122 -19.57 -5.39 -8.96
CA LYS A 122 -19.10 -4.45 -9.98
C LYS A 122 -17.63 -4.12 -9.79
N ILE A 123 -16.86 -4.19 -10.88
CA ILE A 123 -15.46 -3.75 -10.91
C ILE A 123 -15.39 -2.39 -11.59
N VAL A 124 -14.88 -1.41 -10.86
CA VAL A 124 -14.64 -0.05 -11.34
C VAL A 124 -13.14 0.15 -11.43
N THR A 125 -12.63 0.52 -12.60
CA THR A 125 -11.22 0.93 -12.72
C THR A 125 -11.16 2.42 -12.96
N LEU A 126 -10.45 3.13 -12.08
CA LEU A 126 -10.28 4.57 -12.17
C LEU A 126 -8.82 4.85 -12.58
N ALA A 127 -8.66 5.56 -13.68
CA ALA A 127 -7.35 6.03 -14.10
C ALA A 127 -6.81 7.03 -13.07
N VAL A 128 -5.49 7.00 -12.86
CA VAL A 128 -4.80 8.04 -12.10
C VAL A 128 -4.45 9.16 -13.06
N GLU A 129 -5.08 10.31 -12.91
CA GLU A 129 -4.78 11.50 -13.72
C GLU A 129 -3.87 12.46 -12.96
N ASN A 130 -2.76 12.86 -13.57
CA ASN A 130 -1.82 13.85 -13.02
C ASN A 130 -1.34 13.54 -11.59
N GLY A 131 -1.19 12.26 -11.24
CA GLY A 131 -0.74 11.83 -9.91
C GLY A 131 -1.75 12.05 -8.78
N ARG A 132 -3.01 12.37 -9.09
CA ARG A 132 -4.07 12.55 -8.09
C ARG A 132 -4.87 11.26 -7.92
N SER A 133 -5.17 10.91 -6.66
CA SER A 133 -6.09 9.82 -6.37
C SER A 133 -7.48 10.16 -6.93
N PRO A 134 -8.14 9.22 -7.61
CA PRO A 134 -9.47 9.44 -8.13
C PRO A 134 -10.48 9.65 -7.00
N LYS A 135 -11.50 10.47 -7.25
CA LYS A 135 -12.59 10.75 -6.30
C LYS A 135 -13.62 9.63 -6.31
N LEU A 136 -13.25 8.50 -5.71
CA LEU A 136 -14.04 7.27 -5.71
C LEU A 136 -15.48 7.48 -5.22
N TRP A 137 -15.68 8.25 -4.15
CA TRP A 137 -17.02 8.43 -3.58
C TRP A 137 -17.96 9.21 -4.51
N GLU A 138 -17.48 10.31 -5.12
CA GLU A 138 -18.26 11.06 -6.10
C GLU A 138 -18.68 10.19 -7.28
N TYR A 139 -17.80 9.28 -7.73
CA TYR A 139 -18.12 8.31 -8.77
C TYR A 139 -19.18 7.31 -8.30
N LEU A 140 -18.99 6.66 -7.15
CA LEU A 140 -19.89 5.62 -6.65
C LEU A 140 -21.30 6.15 -6.37
N SER A 141 -21.41 7.33 -5.74
CA SER A 141 -22.71 7.96 -5.49
C SER A 141 -23.43 8.31 -6.80
N ARG A 142 -22.71 8.81 -7.81
CA ARG A 142 -23.28 9.16 -9.11
C ARG A 142 -23.74 7.94 -9.91
N GLU A 143 -22.90 6.90 -9.99
CA GLU A 143 -23.15 5.75 -10.88
C GLU A 143 -24.07 4.70 -10.26
N PHE A 144 -24.11 4.57 -8.93
CA PHE A 144 -24.81 3.49 -8.26
C PHE A 144 -25.85 3.93 -7.22
N ASN A 145 -25.96 5.23 -6.92
CA ASN A 145 -26.88 5.78 -5.91
C ASN A 145 -26.80 5.06 -4.55
N LEU A 146 -25.57 4.68 -4.14
CA LEU A 146 -25.36 3.86 -2.95
C LEU A 146 -25.12 4.70 -1.69
N PRO A 147 -25.78 4.38 -0.57
CA PRO A 147 -25.42 4.92 0.73
C PRO A 147 -24.10 4.29 1.24
N PRO A 148 -23.21 5.05 1.91
CA PRO A 148 -21.87 4.58 2.30
C PRO A 148 -21.87 3.35 3.20
N GLU A 149 -22.93 3.16 3.99
CA GLU A 149 -23.11 2.06 4.93
C GLU A 149 -23.38 0.68 4.29
N GLU A 150 -23.84 0.61 3.03
CA GLU A 150 -24.23 -0.64 2.38
C GLU A 150 -23.14 -1.25 1.47
N VAL A 151 -21.96 -0.62 1.40
CA VAL A 151 -20.97 -0.93 0.36
C VAL A 151 -19.65 -1.40 0.95
N LYS A 152 -19.20 -2.59 0.53
CA LYS A 152 -17.82 -3.02 0.75
C LYS A 152 -16.98 -2.67 -0.48
N LEU A 153 -15.96 -1.85 -0.27
CA LEU A 153 -15.01 -1.45 -1.31
C LEU A 153 -13.68 -2.15 -1.10
N LEU A 154 -13.18 -2.77 -2.16
CA LEU A 154 -11.89 -3.42 -2.21
C LEU A 154 -11.01 -2.76 -3.28
N LYS A 155 -9.91 -2.14 -2.87
CA LYS A 155 -8.91 -1.63 -3.80
C LYS A 155 -8.00 -2.78 -4.26
N VAL A 156 -7.82 -2.85 -5.57
CA VAL A 156 -6.81 -3.67 -6.25
C VAL A 156 -5.88 -2.70 -6.98
N THR A 157 -4.69 -2.51 -6.45
CA THR A 157 -3.66 -1.69 -7.11
C THR A 157 -2.99 -2.50 -8.21
N ARG A 158 -3.06 -2.02 -9.46
CA ARG A 158 -2.24 -2.56 -10.56
C ARG A 158 -1.03 -1.67 -10.74
N ILE A 159 0.13 -2.12 -10.28
CA ILE A 159 1.38 -1.41 -10.54
C ILE A 159 2.05 -2.01 -11.79
N GLY A 160 2.45 -1.16 -12.74
CA GLY A 160 3.33 -1.50 -13.85
C GLY A 160 4.78 -1.69 -13.39
N ILE A 161 5.00 -2.53 -12.38
CA ILE A 161 6.34 -3.01 -12.03
C ILE A 161 6.48 -4.36 -12.71
N GLN A 162 7.48 -4.47 -13.59
CA GLN A 162 7.96 -5.78 -14.02
C GLN A 162 8.62 -6.41 -12.80
N TYR A 163 7.84 -7.21 -12.05
CA TYR A 163 8.44 -8.19 -11.17
C TYR A 163 9.21 -9.11 -12.11
N LYS A 164 10.55 -9.06 -12.08
CA LYS A 164 11.29 -10.17 -12.64
C LYS A 164 10.82 -11.38 -11.83
N ASP A 165 10.18 -12.32 -12.50
CA ASP A 165 9.81 -13.60 -11.92
C ASP A 165 11.09 -14.18 -11.31
N TYR A 166 11.17 -14.16 -9.98
CA TYR A 166 12.14 -14.97 -9.25
C TYR A 166 11.44 -16.32 -9.04
N GLY A 167 11.46 -17.12 -10.11
CA GLY A 167 11.14 -18.54 -10.06
C GLY A 167 12.17 -19.34 -9.29
#